data_AF-A0A2V8JEE6-F1
#
_entry.id   AF-A0A2V8JEE6-F1
#
_cell.length_a   1.000
_cell.length_b   1.000
_cell.length_c   1.000
_cell.angle_alpha   90.00
_cell.angle_beta   90.00
_cell.angle_gamma   90.00
#
_symmetry.space_group_name_H-M   'P 1'
#
loop_
_entity.id
_entity.type
_entity.pdbx_description
1 polymer ?
#
loop_
_entity_poly.entity_id
_entity_poly.type
_entity_poly.pdbx_seq_one_letter_code
_entity_poly.pdbx_strand_id
1 'polypeptide(L)'
;MSKHDRVVPSACTTLRFLHSPVTLRGINLWKLRRKLQPKNWCLVFRCGWPMYQKGEQTMLRKAYRSILALVSLVVVWAWMTVGVSSQTGQPSTANGEWPHYTGDLKGTRYSPLDQINASNFNKLEVAWHFKTDNLGPFPEYKLEGTPVMVKGVLYTTGGTRRSVVALDAKTGEQIWAHSLREGKRAAVAPRQLSGRGVAYWTDGKGDERVLYITTGYRLVALSAKTGAMISSFGKDGIVDLKVGVVKGVNEQIDLETGEIGYDPQQHQGPGSRL
;
A
#
# COMPACT_ATOMS: atom_id res chain seq x y z
N MET A 1 6.33 63.63 -10.87
CA MET A 1 5.58 64.52 -9.97
C MET A 1 4.24 63.85 -9.66
N SER A 2 4.00 63.58 -8.36
CA SER A 2 2.74 63.15 -7.68
C SER A 2 1.99 61.90 -8.21
N LYS A 3 1.99 60.75 -7.50
CA LYS A 3 1.28 60.40 -6.25
C LYS A 3 -0.26 60.53 -6.28
N HIS A 4 -0.87 59.35 -6.20
CA HIS A 4 -1.88 58.87 -5.25
C HIS A 4 -3.39 59.16 -5.40
N ASP A 5 -4.10 58.03 -5.34
CA ASP A 5 -5.33 57.70 -4.61
C ASP A 5 -6.71 58.06 -5.19
N ARG A 6 -7.49 57.00 -5.46
CA ARG A 6 -8.94 57.00 -5.29
C ARG A 6 -9.42 55.71 -4.63
N VAL A 7 -10.26 55.92 -3.62
CA VAL A 7 -10.91 55.01 -2.68
C VAL A 7 -12.25 54.50 -3.22
N VAL A 8 -12.60 53.23 -2.99
CA VAL A 8 -13.99 52.73 -2.77
C VAL A 8 -13.94 51.34 -2.04
N PRO A 9 -15.03 50.82 -1.41
CA PRO A 9 -15.01 50.40 -0.01
C PRO A 9 -15.16 48.88 0.20
N SER A 10 -14.73 48.42 1.37
CA SER A 10 -14.85 47.02 1.83
C SER A 10 -16.30 46.66 2.17
N ALA A 11 -16.85 45.70 1.43
CA ALA A 11 -18.11 45.04 1.76
C ALA A 11 -17.85 43.82 2.68
N CYS A 12 -18.56 43.82 3.80
CA CYS A 12 -18.72 42.73 4.74
C CYS A 12 -19.69 41.70 4.14
N THR A 13 -19.33 40.42 4.02
CA THR A 13 -20.31 39.32 3.93
C THR A 13 -19.73 38.02 4.46
N THR A 14 -20.30 37.60 5.58
CA THR A 14 -20.09 36.36 6.31
C THR A 14 -20.76 35.18 5.59
N LEU A 15 -20.01 34.09 5.38
CA LEU A 15 -20.52 32.85 4.79
C LEU A 15 -21.25 32.02 5.85
N ARG A 16 -22.54 31.72 5.62
CA ARG A 16 -23.37 30.83 6.44
C ARG A 16 -23.05 29.36 6.15
N PHE A 17 -22.74 28.58 7.19
CA PHE A 17 -22.81 27.13 7.17
C PHE A 17 -24.25 26.67 7.43
N LEU A 18 -24.83 25.91 6.49
CA LEU A 18 -26.06 25.14 6.67
C LEU A 18 -25.69 23.80 7.32
N HIS A 19 -26.17 23.57 8.54
CA HIS A 19 -26.32 22.24 9.12
C HIS A 19 -27.76 22.13 9.61
N SER A 20 -28.51 21.21 9.02
CA SER A 20 -29.87 20.84 9.43
C SER A 20 -29.80 19.87 10.63
N PRO A 21 -30.50 20.14 11.75
CA PRO A 21 -30.67 19.15 12.80
C PRO A 21 -32.03 18.44 12.68
N VAL A 22 -31.96 17.11 12.59
CA VAL A 22 -33.09 16.20 12.81
C VAL A 22 -33.45 16.24 14.30
N THR A 23 -34.71 16.55 14.60
CA THR A 23 -35.26 16.60 15.95
C THR A 23 -35.93 15.29 16.29
N LEU A 24 -35.50 14.65 17.38
CA LEU A 24 -36.31 13.65 18.09
C LEU A 24 -36.51 14.10 19.54
N ARG A 25 -37.78 13.95 19.93
CA ARG A 25 -38.50 14.43 21.10
C ARG A 25 -37.79 14.26 22.45
N GLY A 26 -37.94 15.31 23.27
CA GLY A 26 -38.41 15.16 24.65
C GLY A 26 -37.34 15.15 25.74
N ILE A 27 -37.07 16.33 26.32
CA ILE A 27 -37.16 16.64 27.77
C ILE A 27 -36.82 18.13 27.93
N ASN A 28 -37.70 18.84 28.64
CA ASN A 28 -37.66 20.28 28.87
C ASN A 28 -37.12 20.51 30.29
N LEU A 29 -35.97 21.16 30.43
CA LEU A 29 -35.43 21.59 31.73
C LEU A 29 -34.99 23.06 31.65
N TRP A 30 -36.01 23.91 31.67
CA TRP A 30 -35.95 25.26 32.22
C TRP A 30 -35.35 25.23 33.64
N LYS A 31 -34.11 25.68 33.80
CA LYS A 31 -33.50 26.25 35.02
C LYS A 31 -31.98 26.30 34.79
N LEU A 32 -31.22 27.34 35.08
CA LEU A 32 -31.49 28.67 35.57
C LEU A 32 -30.16 29.40 35.41
N ARG A 33 -30.17 30.48 34.63
CA ARG A 33 -29.09 31.46 34.49
C ARG A 33 -28.95 32.27 35.78
N ARG A 34 -27.75 32.33 36.38
CA ARG A 34 -27.10 33.54 36.97
C ARG A 34 -25.85 33.15 37.78
N LYS A 35 -24.67 33.63 37.40
CA LYS A 35 -23.99 34.81 37.98
C LYS A 35 -23.85 34.71 39.50
N LEU A 36 -22.61 34.60 39.99
CA LEU A 36 -22.15 35.27 41.20
C LEU A 36 -20.60 35.23 41.26
N GLN A 37 -20.02 36.42 41.13
CA GLN A 37 -18.69 36.76 41.65
C GLN A 37 -18.84 37.15 43.13
N PRO A 38 -17.81 36.98 43.98
CA PRO A 38 -17.68 37.80 45.18
C PRO A 38 -16.39 38.61 45.19
N LYS A 39 -16.56 39.87 45.61
CA LYS A 39 -15.55 40.90 45.90
C LYS A 39 -15.02 40.73 47.33
N ASN A 40 -13.75 41.10 47.47
CA ASN A 40 -13.01 41.67 48.61
C ASN A 40 -13.73 41.78 49.96
N TRP A 41 -13.06 41.28 51.02
CA TRP A 41 -13.02 41.87 52.36
C TRP A 41 -11.62 41.65 52.98
N CYS A 42 -10.99 42.75 53.38
CA CYS A 42 -9.90 42.78 54.36
C CYS A 42 -10.48 43.31 55.66
N LEU A 43 -10.09 42.73 56.81
CA LEU A 43 -9.58 43.44 58.01
C LEU A 43 -9.52 42.50 59.22
N VAL A 44 -8.35 42.54 59.86
CA VAL A 44 -8.13 42.69 61.33
C VAL A 44 -8.02 41.44 62.23
N PHE A 45 -6.77 41.27 62.69
CA PHE A 45 -6.25 40.96 64.03
C PHE A 45 -6.59 39.63 64.76
N ARG A 46 -5.51 38.84 64.89
CA ARG A 46 -4.82 38.47 66.15
C ARG A 46 -5.66 37.77 67.23
N CYS A 47 -5.40 36.48 67.44
CA CYS A 47 -5.06 35.92 68.75
C CYS A 47 -4.55 34.48 68.58
N GLY A 48 -3.44 34.17 69.26
CA GLY A 48 -2.62 32.99 69.01
C GLY A 48 -3.18 31.70 69.61
N TRP A 49 -2.94 30.58 68.94
CA TRP A 49 -3.03 29.23 69.48
C TRP A 49 -1.89 28.36 68.92
N PRO A 50 -1.54 27.26 69.60
CA PRO A 50 -0.19 26.83 69.82
C PRO A 50 0.36 25.91 68.71
N MET A 51 1.68 25.80 68.77
CA MET A 51 2.50 24.79 68.12
C MET A 51 1.91 23.38 68.29
N TYR A 52 1.44 22.75 67.21
CA TYR A 52 1.02 21.33 67.20
C TYR A 52 1.46 20.61 65.92
N GLN A 53 2.51 19.79 66.11
CA GLN A 53 2.89 18.54 65.44
C GLN A 53 2.71 18.44 63.90
N LYS A 54 3.81 18.74 63.20
CA LYS A 54 4.09 18.46 61.80
C LYS A 54 4.64 17.02 61.68
N GLY A 55 3.87 16.07 61.16
CA GLY A 55 4.46 14.79 60.73
C GLY A 55 3.56 13.58 60.60
N GLU A 56 2.58 13.57 59.69
CA GLU A 56 1.97 12.28 59.27
C GLU A 56 1.27 12.29 57.89
N GLN A 57 0.98 13.46 57.30
CA GLN A 57 0.18 13.57 56.07
C GLN A 57 0.97 13.43 54.75
N THR A 58 2.30 13.30 54.80
CA THR A 58 3.16 13.24 53.61
C THR A 58 3.38 11.82 53.09
N MET A 59 3.21 10.79 53.92
CA MET A 59 3.48 9.40 53.54
C MET A 59 2.33 8.77 52.74
N LEU A 60 1.07 9.00 53.12
CA LEU A 60 -0.10 8.46 52.41
C LEU A 60 -0.27 9.02 50.99
N ARG A 61 0.03 10.31 50.77
CA ARG A 61 -0.04 10.94 49.44
C ARG A 61 1.08 10.47 48.51
N LYS A 62 2.26 10.16 49.06
CA LYS A 62 3.37 9.57 48.30
C LYS A 62 3.06 8.12 47.93
N ALA A 63 2.56 7.31 48.87
CA ALA A 63 2.15 5.95 48.61
C ALA A 63 1.04 5.84 47.55
N TYR A 64 0.02 6.73 47.61
CA TYR A 64 -1.08 6.74 46.64
C TYR A 64 -0.63 7.13 45.23
N ARG A 65 0.30 8.10 45.11
CA ARG A 65 0.92 8.47 43.82
C ARG A 65 1.78 7.35 43.24
N SER A 66 2.51 6.62 44.08
CA SER A 66 3.30 5.46 43.66
C SER A 66 2.42 4.30 43.19
N ILE A 67 1.30 4.04 43.86
CA ILE A 67 0.36 2.98 43.45
C ILE A 67 -0.33 3.34 42.12
N LEU A 68 -0.78 4.58 41.94
CA LEU A 68 -1.35 5.02 40.67
C LEU A 68 -0.33 4.99 39.52
N ALA A 69 0.94 5.31 39.79
CA ALA A 69 2.02 5.19 38.82
C ALA A 69 2.29 3.72 38.42
N LEU A 70 2.24 2.80 39.39
CA LEU A 70 2.41 1.36 39.12
C LEU A 70 1.23 0.77 38.35
N VAL A 71 -0.01 1.12 38.71
CA VAL A 71 -1.21 0.66 37.99
C VAL A 71 -1.23 1.20 36.57
N SER A 72 -0.87 2.47 36.35
CA SER A 72 -0.76 3.03 34.99
C SER A 72 0.38 2.40 34.19
N LEU A 73 1.51 2.06 34.81
CA LEU A 73 2.57 1.27 34.17
C LEU A 73 2.10 -0.12 33.76
N VAL A 74 1.36 -0.82 34.62
CA VAL A 74 0.80 -2.15 34.31
C VAL A 74 -0.25 -2.07 33.20
N VAL A 75 -1.09 -1.04 33.18
CA VAL A 75 -2.06 -0.82 32.10
C VAL A 75 -1.32 -0.50 30.79
N VAL A 76 -0.30 0.37 30.79
CA VAL A 76 0.50 0.63 29.59
C VAL A 76 1.23 -0.63 29.11
N TRP A 77 1.74 -1.45 30.02
CA TRP A 77 2.39 -2.73 29.69
C TRP A 77 1.40 -3.73 29.11
N ALA A 78 0.18 -3.82 29.66
CA ALA A 78 -0.90 -4.65 29.14
C ALA A 78 -1.43 -4.18 27.77
N TRP A 79 -1.33 -2.89 27.46
CA TRP A 79 -1.67 -2.35 26.13
C TRP A 79 -0.53 -2.52 25.12
N MET A 80 0.73 -2.64 25.57
CA MET A 80 1.87 -2.94 24.69
C MET A 80 1.97 -4.42 24.28
N THR A 81 1.35 -5.35 25.01
CA THR A 81 1.36 -6.79 24.67
C THR A 81 0.28 -7.19 23.66
N VAL A 82 -0.72 -6.34 23.42
CA VAL A 82 -1.77 -6.55 22.41
C VAL A 82 -1.39 -5.81 21.13
N GLY A 83 -0.51 -6.38 20.30
CA GLY A 83 -0.17 -5.69 19.05
C GLY A 83 0.81 -6.34 18.07
N VAL A 84 1.50 -7.42 18.42
CA VAL A 84 2.29 -8.16 17.43
C VAL A 84 1.51 -9.41 17.05
N SER A 85 0.56 -9.25 16.13
CA SER A 85 0.13 -10.39 15.34
C SER A 85 1.36 -10.88 14.59
N SER A 86 1.93 -11.99 15.03
CA SER A 86 2.86 -12.76 14.21
C SER A 86 2.19 -12.95 12.85
N GLN A 87 2.88 -12.60 11.76
CA GLN A 87 2.47 -12.97 10.39
C GLN A 87 2.65 -14.49 10.20
N THR A 88 2.00 -15.29 11.03
CA THR A 88 1.79 -16.70 10.79
C THR A 88 0.89 -16.82 9.57
N GLY A 89 1.45 -17.23 8.43
CA GLY A 89 0.68 -17.53 7.21
C GLY A 89 1.11 -16.80 5.95
N GLN A 90 2.15 -15.96 5.98
CA GLN A 90 2.72 -15.44 4.73
C GLN A 90 3.51 -16.54 4.02
N PRO A 91 3.32 -16.72 2.70
CA PRO A 91 4.12 -17.66 1.91
C PRO A 91 5.63 -17.41 2.09
N SER A 92 6.43 -18.46 2.15
CA SER A 92 7.90 -18.37 2.27
C SER A 92 8.59 -19.55 1.59
N THR A 93 9.89 -19.42 1.33
CA THR A 93 10.69 -20.49 0.69
C THR A 93 10.95 -21.69 1.58
N ALA A 94 10.58 -21.64 2.87
CA ALA A 94 10.83 -22.72 3.84
C ALA A 94 10.21 -24.06 3.44
N ASN A 95 9.05 -24.03 2.79
CA ASN A 95 8.33 -25.23 2.34
C ASN A 95 8.52 -25.49 0.84
N GLY A 96 9.58 -24.95 0.24
CA GLY A 96 9.86 -25.09 -1.19
C GLY A 96 9.09 -24.15 -2.11
N GLU A 97 8.23 -23.29 -1.57
CA GLU A 97 7.51 -22.26 -2.32
C GLU A 97 8.45 -21.14 -2.82
N TRP A 98 7.98 -20.29 -3.73
CA TRP A 98 8.75 -19.14 -4.24
C TRP A 98 7.86 -17.90 -4.38
N PRO A 99 7.47 -17.26 -3.26
CA PRO A 99 6.36 -16.30 -3.25
C PRO A 99 6.70 -14.89 -3.78
N HIS A 100 7.98 -14.57 -3.90
CA HIS A 100 8.46 -13.28 -4.39
C HIS A 100 9.42 -13.48 -5.55
N TYR A 101 9.50 -12.50 -6.46
CA TYR A 101 10.47 -12.48 -7.56
C TYR A 101 11.91 -12.78 -7.09
N THR A 102 12.25 -12.34 -5.88
CA THR A 102 13.57 -12.52 -5.26
C THR A 102 13.61 -13.58 -4.14
N GLY A 103 12.64 -14.48 -4.08
CA GLY A 103 12.49 -15.52 -3.05
C GLY A 103 11.84 -15.00 -1.77
N ASP A 104 12.39 -13.94 -1.18
CA ASP A 104 11.85 -13.27 0.00
C ASP A 104 11.86 -11.74 -0.15
N LEU A 105 11.25 -11.04 0.83
CA LEU A 105 11.21 -9.58 0.90
C LEU A 105 12.59 -8.92 1.08
N LYS A 106 13.59 -9.66 1.59
CA LYS A 106 14.97 -9.17 1.74
C LYS A 106 15.78 -9.31 0.45
N GLY A 107 15.27 -10.06 -0.51
CA GLY A 107 15.90 -10.31 -1.78
C GLY A 107 17.04 -11.33 -1.75
N THR A 108 17.01 -12.28 -0.81
CA THR A 108 18.12 -13.23 -0.63
C THR A 108 18.29 -14.22 -1.78
N ARG A 109 17.21 -14.50 -2.53
CA ARG A 109 17.16 -15.56 -3.56
C ARG A 109 17.61 -16.93 -3.02
N TYR A 110 17.32 -17.21 -1.75
CA TYR A 110 17.75 -18.41 -1.04
C TYR A 110 16.58 -19.38 -0.79
N SER A 111 16.85 -20.68 -0.97
CA SER A 111 15.97 -21.78 -0.56
C SER A 111 16.70 -22.65 0.47
N PRO A 112 16.06 -22.99 1.61
CA PRO A 112 16.66 -23.87 2.61
C PRO A 112 16.56 -25.37 2.25
N LEU A 113 15.98 -25.72 1.10
CA LEU A 113 15.87 -27.11 0.65
C LEU A 113 17.24 -27.71 0.31
N ASP A 114 17.45 -28.98 0.69
CA ASP A 114 18.71 -29.69 0.54
C ASP A 114 18.59 -31.02 -0.24
N GLN A 115 17.37 -31.35 -0.73
CA GLN A 115 17.11 -32.55 -1.52
C GLN A 115 18.05 -32.66 -2.74
N ILE A 116 18.32 -31.52 -3.40
CA ILE A 116 19.29 -31.41 -4.49
C ILE A 116 20.54 -30.74 -3.92
N ASN A 117 21.68 -31.40 -4.07
CA ASN A 117 22.96 -30.92 -3.55
C ASN A 117 24.13 -31.38 -4.43
N ALA A 118 25.35 -30.97 -4.05
CA ALA A 118 26.57 -31.23 -4.82
C ALA A 118 26.86 -32.73 -5.08
N SER A 119 26.29 -33.64 -4.28
CA SER A 119 26.50 -35.09 -4.46
C SER A 119 25.53 -35.74 -5.46
N ASN A 120 24.41 -35.10 -5.80
CA ASN A 120 23.35 -35.69 -6.61
C ASN A 120 22.84 -34.83 -7.78
N PHE A 121 23.33 -33.59 -7.95
CA PHE A 121 22.89 -32.68 -9.02
C PHE A 121 23.05 -33.28 -10.43
N ASN A 122 24.01 -34.19 -10.60
CA ASN A 122 24.27 -34.89 -11.85
C ASN A 122 23.18 -35.91 -12.25
N LYS A 123 22.20 -36.16 -11.38
CA LYS A 123 21.07 -37.07 -11.62
C LYS A 123 19.79 -36.32 -12.03
N LEU A 124 19.85 -34.99 -12.15
CA LEU A 124 18.68 -34.20 -12.52
C LEU A 124 18.24 -34.51 -13.95
N GLU A 125 16.93 -34.67 -14.11
CA GLU A 125 16.27 -34.81 -15.39
C GLU A 125 15.17 -33.75 -15.51
N VAL A 126 14.77 -33.48 -16.75
CA VAL A 126 13.64 -32.59 -16.99
C VAL A 126 12.36 -33.28 -16.55
N ALA A 127 11.65 -32.68 -15.59
CA ALA A 127 10.34 -33.15 -15.18
C ALA A 127 9.25 -32.83 -16.23
N TRP A 128 9.23 -31.59 -16.74
CA TRP A 128 8.29 -31.15 -17.78
C TRP A 128 8.75 -29.85 -18.45
N HIS A 129 8.14 -29.51 -19.58
CA HIS A 129 8.31 -28.22 -20.27
C HIS A 129 6.95 -27.60 -20.59
N PHE A 130 6.86 -26.27 -20.48
CA PHE A 130 5.69 -25.50 -20.91
C PHE A 130 6.10 -24.52 -22.02
N LYS A 131 5.45 -24.61 -23.19
CA LYS A 131 5.73 -23.72 -24.32
C LYS A 131 4.85 -22.49 -24.28
N THR A 132 5.46 -21.31 -24.44
CA THR A 132 4.76 -20.01 -24.44
C THR A 132 4.54 -19.46 -25.85
N ASP A 133 4.86 -20.22 -26.90
CA ASP A 133 4.79 -19.81 -28.31
C ASP A 133 3.37 -19.36 -28.72
N ASN A 134 2.33 -19.88 -28.07
CA ASN A 134 0.93 -19.53 -28.32
C ASN A 134 0.45 -18.29 -27.54
N LEU A 135 1.26 -17.72 -26.65
CA LEU A 135 0.92 -16.57 -25.81
C LEU A 135 1.20 -15.23 -26.52
N GLY A 136 0.94 -15.20 -27.83
CA GLY A 136 1.22 -14.06 -28.69
C GLY A 136 1.12 -14.41 -30.17
N PRO A 137 1.23 -13.42 -31.07
CA PRO A 137 1.19 -13.65 -32.51
C PRO A 137 2.42 -14.39 -33.06
N PHE A 138 3.54 -14.38 -32.34
CA PHE A 138 4.77 -15.09 -32.70
C PHE A 138 5.53 -15.53 -31.44
N PRO A 139 6.40 -16.55 -31.56
CA PRO A 139 7.23 -17.02 -30.46
C PRO A 139 8.12 -15.92 -29.91
N GLU A 140 8.27 -15.91 -28.59
CA GLU A 140 9.16 -15.01 -27.90
C GLU A 140 10.58 -15.59 -27.85
N TYR A 141 11.57 -14.76 -28.12
CA TYR A 141 12.98 -15.17 -28.11
C TYR A 141 13.72 -14.80 -26.81
N LYS A 142 13.04 -14.11 -25.87
CA LYS A 142 13.66 -13.56 -24.66
C LYS A 142 12.71 -13.63 -23.45
N LEU A 143 12.77 -14.73 -22.71
CA LEU A 143 12.02 -14.91 -21.46
C LEU A 143 12.89 -14.47 -20.26
N GLU A 144 12.51 -13.40 -19.58
CA GLU A 144 13.21 -12.86 -18.40
C GLU A 144 12.43 -13.04 -17.10
N GLY A 145 11.21 -13.59 -17.19
CA GLY A 145 10.32 -13.80 -16.06
C GLY A 145 10.87 -14.83 -15.08
N THR A 146 10.88 -14.49 -13.80
CA THR A 146 11.05 -15.48 -12.73
C THR A 146 9.67 -15.87 -12.24
N PRO A 147 9.26 -17.13 -12.38
CA PRO A 147 7.97 -17.57 -11.88
C PRO A 147 7.86 -17.41 -10.37
N VAL A 148 6.65 -17.11 -9.91
CA VAL A 148 6.28 -17.11 -8.49
C VAL A 148 5.49 -18.38 -8.22
N MET A 149 5.87 -19.13 -7.19
CA MET A 149 5.18 -20.34 -6.78
C MET A 149 4.55 -20.14 -5.39
N VAL A 150 3.24 -20.36 -5.31
CA VAL A 150 2.50 -20.31 -4.04
C VAL A 150 1.46 -21.42 -4.03
N LYS A 151 1.47 -22.24 -2.98
CA LYS A 151 0.54 -23.37 -2.77
C LYS A 151 0.60 -24.37 -3.92
N GLY A 152 1.80 -24.65 -4.42
CA GLY A 152 2.03 -25.57 -5.53
C GLY A 152 1.54 -25.07 -6.89
N VAL A 153 1.11 -23.81 -7.01
CA VAL A 153 0.74 -23.20 -8.29
C VAL A 153 1.82 -22.22 -8.71
N LEU A 154 2.31 -22.37 -9.94
CA LEU A 154 3.33 -21.55 -10.55
C LEU A 154 2.69 -20.48 -11.43
N TYR A 155 2.96 -19.23 -11.14
CA TYR A 155 2.45 -18.07 -11.86
C TYR A 155 3.60 -17.36 -12.58
N THR A 156 3.45 -17.12 -13.88
CA THR A 156 4.45 -16.37 -14.65
C THR A 156 3.83 -15.63 -15.81
N THR A 157 4.52 -14.59 -16.28
CA THR A 157 4.22 -14.01 -17.59
C THR A 157 4.93 -14.80 -18.70
N GLY A 158 4.37 -14.79 -19.90
CA GLY A 158 4.95 -15.43 -21.06
C GLY A 158 4.37 -14.91 -22.37
N GLY A 159 5.17 -15.10 -23.42
CA GLY A 159 4.83 -14.75 -24.79
C GLY A 159 4.92 -13.25 -25.08
N THR A 160 4.85 -12.96 -26.37
CA THR A 160 4.96 -11.60 -26.91
C THR A 160 3.80 -10.70 -26.52
N ARG A 161 2.67 -11.28 -26.08
CA ARG A 161 1.51 -10.55 -25.55
C ARG A 161 1.62 -10.25 -24.04
N ARG A 162 2.64 -10.76 -23.35
CA ARG A 162 2.75 -10.68 -21.88
C ARG A 162 1.51 -11.23 -21.20
N SER A 163 1.13 -12.44 -21.60
CA SER A 163 0.01 -13.16 -20.98
C SER A 163 0.48 -13.74 -19.65
N VAL A 164 -0.41 -13.83 -18.66
CA VAL A 164 -0.13 -14.52 -17.40
C VAL A 164 -0.66 -15.94 -17.50
N VAL A 165 0.12 -16.91 -17.04
CA VAL A 165 -0.30 -18.31 -16.93
C VAL A 165 -0.16 -18.77 -15.48
N ALA A 166 -1.10 -19.61 -15.04
CA ALA A 166 -0.99 -20.38 -13.83
C ALA A 166 -0.90 -21.86 -14.19
N LEU A 167 0.12 -22.53 -13.67
CA LEU A 167 0.42 -23.92 -13.92
C LEU A 167 0.45 -24.70 -12.60
N ASP A 168 0.01 -25.94 -12.61
CA ASP A 168 0.32 -26.87 -11.53
C ASP A 168 1.84 -27.13 -11.54
N ALA A 169 2.53 -26.82 -10.43
CA ALA A 169 3.99 -26.85 -10.40
C ALA A 169 4.57 -28.28 -10.52
N LYS A 170 3.79 -29.30 -10.16
CA LYS A 170 4.23 -30.69 -10.19
C LYS A 170 4.13 -31.28 -11.59
N THR A 171 3.07 -30.97 -12.31
CA THR A 171 2.73 -31.61 -13.59
C THR A 171 2.99 -30.72 -14.80
N GLY A 172 3.03 -29.39 -14.62
CA GLY A 172 3.06 -28.41 -15.71
C GLY A 172 1.71 -28.20 -16.38
N GLU A 173 0.62 -28.77 -15.86
CA GLU A 173 -0.73 -28.57 -16.39
C GLU A 173 -1.17 -27.10 -16.26
N GLN A 174 -1.71 -26.53 -17.34
CA GLN A 174 -2.22 -25.16 -17.31
C GLN A 174 -3.58 -25.10 -16.62
N ILE A 175 -3.64 -24.40 -15.48
CA ILE A 175 -4.87 -24.18 -14.72
C ILE A 175 -5.69 -23.07 -15.37
N TRP A 176 -5.05 -21.93 -15.65
CA TRP A 176 -5.67 -20.81 -16.36
C TRP A 176 -4.63 -19.97 -17.08
N ALA A 177 -5.08 -19.21 -18.08
CA ALA A 177 -4.30 -18.19 -18.76
C ALA A 177 -5.11 -16.90 -18.86
N HIS A 178 -4.45 -15.76 -18.67
CA HIS A 178 -5.03 -14.44 -18.79
C HIS A 178 -4.23 -13.60 -19.79
N SER A 179 -4.94 -12.85 -20.64
CA SER A 179 -4.30 -11.98 -21.61
C SER A 179 -5.16 -10.75 -21.91
N LEU A 180 -4.51 -9.61 -22.12
CA LEU A 180 -5.16 -8.36 -22.45
C LEU A 180 -4.75 -7.91 -23.86
N ARG A 181 -5.74 -7.59 -24.70
CA ARG A 181 -5.52 -7.03 -26.04
C ARG A 181 -5.59 -5.51 -25.97
N GLU A 182 -4.43 -4.86 -25.93
CA GLU A 182 -4.33 -3.39 -25.82
C GLU A 182 -4.18 -2.66 -27.17
N GLY A 183 -4.14 -3.41 -28.28
CA GLY A 183 -4.03 -2.83 -29.62
C GLY A 183 -2.78 -1.99 -29.81
N LYS A 184 -2.94 -0.81 -30.41
CA LYS A 184 -1.86 0.13 -30.72
C LYS A 184 -1.05 0.50 -29.47
N ARG A 185 -1.72 0.67 -28.32
CA ARG A 185 -1.07 0.99 -27.05
C ARG A 185 0.04 0.02 -26.65
N ALA A 186 -0.18 -1.28 -26.83
CA ALA A 186 0.88 -2.27 -26.58
C ALA A 186 1.89 -2.29 -27.73
N ALA A 187 1.45 -2.15 -28.98
CA ALA A 187 2.33 -2.23 -30.15
C ALA A 187 3.42 -1.14 -30.17
N VAL A 188 3.11 0.07 -29.70
CA VAL A 188 4.05 1.20 -29.66
C VAL A 188 4.85 1.29 -28.37
N ALA A 189 4.61 0.42 -27.39
CA ALA A 189 5.33 0.49 -26.12
C ALA A 189 6.82 0.14 -26.33
N PRO A 190 7.76 0.85 -25.67
CA PRO A 190 9.19 0.57 -25.85
C PRO A 190 9.61 -0.77 -25.22
N ARG A 191 8.88 -1.24 -24.20
CA ARG A 191 9.15 -2.51 -23.52
C ARG A 191 8.17 -3.59 -23.95
N GLN A 192 8.54 -4.32 -24.99
CA GLN A 192 7.81 -5.48 -25.51
C GLN A 192 8.05 -6.76 -24.70
N LEU A 193 7.43 -7.87 -25.14
CA LEU A 193 7.67 -9.24 -24.64
C LEU A 193 7.17 -9.50 -23.21
N SER A 194 7.45 -10.67 -22.63
CA SER A 194 6.88 -11.16 -21.36
C SER A 194 7.26 -10.35 -20.12
N GLY A 195 8.32 -9.55 -20.18
CA GLY A 195 8.80 -8.78 -19.03
C GLY A 195 9.39 -9.69 -17.93
N ARG A 196 9.21 -9.30 -16.66
CA ARG A 196 9.92 -9.88 -15.51
C ARG A 196 9.06 -10.75 -14.58
N GLY A 197 7.89 -11.18 -15.04
CA GLY A 197 6.98 -12.03 -14.28
C GLY A 197 5.89 -11.24 -13.55
N VAL A 198 5.42 -11.84 -12.46
CA VAL A 198 4.27 -11.38 -11.69
C VAL A 198 4.64 -11.12 -10.23
N ALA A 199 3.75 -10.45 -9.50
CA ALA A 199 3.77 -10.37 -8.05
C ALA A 199 2.56 -11.13 -7.48
N TYR A 200 2.74 -11.76 -6.32
CA TYR A 200 1.66 -12.38 -5.57
C TYR A 200 1.33 -11.53 -4.34
N TRP A 201 0.05 -11.43 -4.01
CA TRP A 201 -0.42 -10.76 -2.80
C TRP A 201 -1.55 -11.56 -2.16
N THR A 202 -1.57 -11.59 -0.82
CA THR A 202 -2.68 -12.14 -0.05
C THR A 202 -2.90 -11.36 1.23
N ASP A 203 -4.15 -11.28 1.67
CA ASP A 203 -4.52 -10.76 2.99
C ASP A 203 -4.38 -11.80 4.11
N GLY A 204 -4.03 -13.04 3.78
CA GLY A 204 -3.97 -14.18 4.71
C GLY A 204 -5.34 -14.69 5.17
N LYS A 205 -6.45 -14.13 4.65
CA LYS A 205 -7.84 -14.48 5.02
C LYS A 205 -8.62 -15.08 3.85
N GLY A 206 -7.97 -15.29 2.71
CA GLY A 206 -8.52 -16.00 1.55
C GLY A 206 -8.58 -15.17 0.28
N ASP A 207 -8.22 -13.89 0.33
CA ASP A 207 -7.99 -13.08 -0.87
C ASP A 207 -6.56 -13.34 -1.38
N GLU A 208 -6.46 -13.81 -2.61
CA GLU A 208 -5.22 -14.25 -3.24
C GLU A 208 -5.18 -13.69 -4.65
N ARG A 209 -4.16 -12.88 -4.92
CA ARG A 209 -4.09 -12.06 -6.12
C ARG A 209 -2.75 -12.22 -6.81
N VAL A 210 -2.81 -12.27 -8.14
CA VAL A 210 -1.65 -12.19 -9.03
C VAL A 210 -1.69 -10.83 -9.71
N LEU A 211 -0.65 -10.04 -9.52
CA LEU A 211 -0.51 -8.72 -10.12
C LEU A 211 0.55 -8.75 -11.21
N TYR A 212 0.25 -8.11 -12.33
CA TYR A 212 1.22 -7.96 -13.42
C TYR A 212 1.01 -6.64 -14.15
N ILE A 213 2.05 -6.19 -14.85
CA ILE A 213 2.02 -4.98 -15.67
C ILE A 213 2.04 -5.41 -17.13
N THR A 214 1.01 -5.03 -17.86
CA THR A 214 0.87 -5.26 -19.30
C THR A 214 1.90 -4.48 -20.13
N THR A 215 2.04 -4.80 -21.40
CA THR A 215 2.92 -4.08 -22.34
C THR A 215 2.56 -2.61 -22.44
N GLY A 216 1.27 -2.26 -22.42
CA GLY A 216 0.76 -0.90 -22.46
C GLY A 216 0.76 -0.15 -21.13
N TYR A 217 1.53 -0.57 -20.11
CA TYR A 217 1.61 0.11 -18.80
C TYR A 217 0.27 0.15 -18.03
N ARG A 218 -0.47 -0.96 -18.04
CA ARG A 218 -1.61 -1.16 -17.15
C ARG A 218 -1.25 -2.19 -16.09
N LEU A 219 -1.39 -1.81 -14.82
CA LEU A 219 -1.29 -2.73 -13.68
C LEU A 219 -2.63 -3.44 -13.52
N VAL A 220 -2.61 -4.76 -13.59
CA VAL A 220 -3.82 -5.60 -13.55
C VAL A 220 -3.73 -6.50 -12.33
N ALA A 221 -4.85 -6.67 -11.62
CA ALA A 221 -4.99 -7.63 -10.53
C ALA A 221 -5.92 -8.77 -10.94
N LEU A 222 -5.41 -9.99 -10.83
CA LEU A 222 -6.11 -11.22 -11.15
C LEU A 222 -6.35 -12.05 -9.88
N SER A 223 -7.48 -12.74 -9.82
CA SER A 223 -7.68 -13.79 -8.81
C SER A 223 -6.70 -14.94 -9.07
N ALA A 224 -5.92 -15.32 -8.05
CA ALA A 224 -4.95 -16.40 -8.17
C ALA A 224 -5.58 -17.75 -8.56
N LYS A 225 -6.83 -17.97 -8.16
CA LYS A 225 -7.56 -19.23 -8.40
C LYS A 225 -8.12 -19.34 -9.82
N THR A 226 -8.55 -18.23 -10.41
CA THR A 226 -9.36 -18.25 -11.64
C THR A 226 -8.76 -17.48 -12.81
N GLY A 227 -7.78 -16.60 -12.56
CA GLY A 227 -7.26 -15.68 -13.58
C GLY A 227 -8.23 -14.55 -13.96
N ALA A 228 -9.39 -14.45 -13.29
CA ALA A 228 -10.36 -13.38 -13.52
C ALA A 228 -9.85 -12.05 -12.94
N MET A 229 -10.09 -10.94 -13.65
CA MET A 229 -9.76 -9.61 -13.14
C MET A 229 -10.61 -9.27 -11.92
N ILE A 230 -9.98 -8.65 -10.92
CA ILE A 230 -10.64 -8.28 -9.67
C ILE A 230 -11.27 -6.90 -9.85
N SER A 231 -12.58 -6.86 -10.08
CA SER A 231 -13.30 -5.62 -10.43
C SER A 231 -13.12 -4.47 -9.43
N SER A 232 -12.91 -4.78 -8.15
CA SER A 232 -12.66 -3.78 -7.09
C SER A 232 -11.26 -3.16 -7.10
N PHE A 233 -10.34 -3.68 -7.92
CA PHE A 233 -9.00 -3.14 -8.05
C PHE A 233 -8.93 -2.08 -9.16
N GLY A 234 -8.64 -0.84 -8.79
CA GLY A 234 -8.61 0.27 -9.75
C GLY A 234 -9.97 0.47 -10.43
N LYS A 235 -9.96 0.58 -11.76
CA LYS A 235 -11.16 0.59 -12.60
C LYS A 235 -11.27 -0.76 -13.31
N ASP A 236 -12.27 -1.55 -12.96
CA ASP A 236 -12.58 -2.86 -13.57
C ASP A 236 -11.39 -3.85 -13.54
N GLY A 237 -10.58 -3.82 -12.48
CA GLY A 237 -9.40 -4.67 -12.32
C GLY A 237 -8.09 -4.08 -12.83
N ILE A 238 -8.12 -2.81 -13.27
CA ILE A 238 -6.99 -2.15 -13.92
C ILE A 238 -6.68 -0.80 -13.28
N VAL A 239 -5.39 -0.56 -13.01
CA VAL A 239 -4.82 0.76 -12.74
C VAL A 239 -3.97 1.18 -13.95
N ASP A 240 -4.35 2.28 -14.61
CA ASP A 240 -3.57 2.82 -15.73
C ASP A 240 -2.38 3.64 -15.21
N LEU A 241 -1.16 3.14 -15.42
CA LEU A 241 0.06 3.74 -14.90
C LEU A 241 0.51 4.98 -15.68
N LYS A 242 -0.14 5.31 -16.81
CA LYS A 242 0.13 6.55 -17.55
C LYS A 242 -0.70 7.73 -17.04
N VAL A 243 -1.80 7.47 -16.32
CA VAL A 243 -2.64 8.53 -15.74
C VAL A 243 -1.84 9.28 -14.66
N GLY A 244 -1.80 10.61 -14.77
CA GLY A 244 -1.02 11.48 -13.88
C GLY A 244 0.46 11.60 -14.25
N VAL A 245 0.93 10.90 -15.30
CA VAL A 245 2.28 11.09 -15.82
C VAL A 245 2.27 12.31 -16.76
N VAL A 246 3.17 13.26 -16.48
CA VAL A 246 3.22 14.53 -17.19
C VAL A 246 4.54 14.72 -17.94
N LYS A 247 4.49 15.48 -19.03
CA LYS A 247 5.63 16.01 -19.78
C LYS A 247 5.71 17.52 -19.56
N GLY A 248 6.91 18.06 -19.42
CA GLY A 248 7.11 19.50 -19.24
C GLY A 248 6.32 20.07 -18.06
N VAL A 249 5.58 21.16 -18.28
CA VAL A 249 4.80 21.84 -17.24
C VAL A 249 3.41 21.22 -17.14
N ASN A 250 3.29 20.13 -16.36
CA ASN A 250 2.02 19.48 -15.99
C ASN A 250 1.13 19.03 -17.16
N GLU A 251 1.69 18.79 -18.35
CA GLU A 251 0.93 18.29 -19.50
C GLU A 251 0.84 16.76 -19.45
N GLN A 252 -0.36 16.22 -19.29
CA GLN A 252 -0.61 14.77 -19.30
C GLN A 252 -0.10 14.13 -20.60
N ILE A 253 0.69 13.05 -20.49
CA ILE A 253 1.12 12.30 -21.67
C ILE A 253 -0.07 11.61 -22.35
N ASP A 254 0.00 11.43 -23.66
CA ASP A 254 -1.01 10.65 -24.40
C ASP A 254 -1.10 9.23 -23.82
N LEU A 255 -2.32 8.78 -23.49
CA LEU A 255 -2.51 7.48 -22.85
C LEU A 255 -2.26 6.31 -23.82
N GLU A 256 -2.40 6.50 -25.12
CA GLU A 256 -2.14 5.45 -26.10
C GLU A 256 -0.67 5.44 -26.51
N THR A 257 -0.14 6.57 -26.99
CA THR A 257 1.19 6.69 -27.61
C THR A 257 2.23 7.35 -26.72
N GLY A 258 1.84 8.00 -25.63
CA GLY A 258 2.77 8.63 -24.71
C GLY A 258 3.65 7.61 -23.98
N GLU A 259 4.91 7.97 -23.76
CA GLU A 259 5.92 7.05 -23.22
C GLU A 259 6.37 7.47 -21.83
N ILE A 260 6.59 6.48 -20.96
CA ILE A 260 7.17 6.67 -19.63
C ILE A 260 8.65 6.27 -19.70
N GLY A 261 9.54 7.25 -19.50
CA GLY A 261 10.99 7.04 -19.49
C GLY A 261 11.69 7.22 -20.83
N TYR A 262 10.99 7.74 -21.85
CA TYR A 262 11.60 8.21 -23.09
C TYR A 262 11.68 9.74 -23.08
N ASP A 263 12.90 10.26 -23.09
CA ASP A 263 13.16 11.69 -23.30
C ASP A 263 13.65 11.90 -24.74
N PRO A 264 12.82 12.46 -25.63
CA PRO A 264 13.22 12.75 -27.00
C PRO A 264 14.40 13.73 -27.08
N GLN A 265 14.66 14.52 -26.04
CA GLN A 265 15.73 15.52 -26.05
C GLN A 265 17.13 14.91 -25.87
N GLN A 266 17.25 13.66 -25.41
CA GLN A 266 18.57 13.01 -25.31
C GLN A 266 19.18 12.61 -26.67
N HIS A 267 18.38 12.56 -27.74
CA HIS A 267 18.87 12.30 -29.10
C HIS A 267 19.06 13.55 -29.95
N GLN A 268 18.72 14.75 -29.45
CA GLN A 268 19.04 16.01 -30.12
C GLN A 268 20.32 16.62 -29.54
N GLY A 269 21.40 15.83 -29.54
CA GLY A 269 22.74 16.39 -29.45
C GLY A 269 23.04 17.20 -30.73
N PRO A 270 23.70 18.37 -30.64
CA PRO A 270 24.04 19.14 -31.83
C PRO A 270 25.15 18.41 -32.61
N GLY A 271 24.78 17.57 -33.57
CA GLY A 271 25.78 16.89 -34.39
C GLY A 271 25.27 15.70 -35.18
N SER A 272 24.58 15.96 -36.29
CA SER A 272 24.72 15.18 -37.54
C SER A 272 23.82 15.79 -38.61
N ARG A 273 24.28 16.93 -39.13
CA ARG A 273 23.98 17.32 -40.50
C ARG A 273 25.08 16.67 -41.34
N LEU A 274 24.74 15.60 -42.05
CA LEU A 274 25.41 15.14 -43.26
C LEU A 274 24.32 14.93 -44.31
#